data_AF-A0A939ZZX3-F1
#
_entry.id   AF-A0A939ZZX3-F1
#
_cell.length_a   1.000
_cell.length_b   1.000
_cell.length_c   1.000
_cell.angle_alpha   90.00
_cell.angle_beta   90.00
_cell.angle_gamma   90.00
#
_symmetry.space_group_name_H-M   'P 1'
#
loop_
_entity.id
_entity.type
_entity.pdbx_description
1 polymer ?
#
loop_
_entity_poly.entity_id
_entity_poly.type
_entity_poly.pdbx_seq_one_letter_code
_entity_poly.pdbx_strand_id
1 'polypeptide(L)'
;MGRLLLIVVFLVCGVAGWSQQLPDGVASRLEQLGLDMKRNKWRERLSFPELQVYENASNSSFFIVATSDYARYLQNPVLAYSTESGYRVTLSEWKENLIRSYQEQLQQLRQTHPQSSYHLPFGEIRVGPLIKTKWGQDEPYNDQCPELIAPYSRKLTGCVATAMSQLMYYHRHPMKGRGHYVGGREGAKVEIDFNQFTPQWNQMLLEYSATRSNKQQAEPVAELMGVNARAVSSDFKLADTASDHLAARTVLVNFWGYSPACKFIRSDKQRDLMAMITQNLQERLPVLVTGGGHSFLCDGQNGDYYHFNLGWRGDANGYYRFLVDEHVDESKLKVRIMQELVCDIQPEHEHQAVELSVSLHKPGLLAKALKQKGVSPQLVTRLKLSGQLNGKDVALLRRMAGAVDAWNGVAEDLIDDREKWTGRLTALDLTDVLFVKDDSYPYLRIKANKGRFSWQKKEYVVSELTSAEFRKFIKRYVGHGAGYSYAEYGEERCVEFYLLAQTISPLMFFDCQNLTEIMLPRNVKKILGGAFQWCNSLTRVALPPSVKEVEAGAFAECYLLQEVVVTTIPTETCHHVFPFKKTGQYGQFVENRHQGIFEGNNKMTCKGLVKDGVVLTSLKYKKVL
;
A
#
# COMPACT_ATOMS: atom_id res chain seq x y z
N MET A 1 -23.57 14.75 15.42
CA MET A 1 -24.79 15.50 15.08
C MET A 1 -24.44 16.98 15.04
N GLY A 2 -24.58 17.59 13.86
CA GLY A 2 -24.22 18.99 13.61
C GLY A 2 -24.24 19.25 12.10
N ARG A 3 -25.40 19.08 11.46
CA ARG A 3 -25.61 19.46 10.06
C ARG A 3 -25.59 21.00 10.01
N LEU A 4 -24.45 21.59 9.67
CA LEU A 4 -24.43 22.97 9.17
C LEU A 4 -25.14 22.95 7.82
N LEU A 5 -26.22 23.72 7.68
CA LEU A 5 -26.92 23.90 6.41
C LEU A 5 -25.94 24.50 5.39
N LEU A 6 -25.51 23.68 4.42
CA LEU A 6 -25.09 24.19 3.12
C LEU A 6 -26.35 24.75 2.47
N ILE A 7 -26.48 26.07 2.42
CA ILE A 7 -27.54 26.73 1.65
C ILE A 7 -27.21 26.52 0.17
N VAL A 8 -27.70 25.42 -0.39
CA VAL A 8 -27.75 25.21 -1.84
C VAL A 8 -28.92 26.03 -2.34
N VAL A 9 -28.64 27.20 -2.92
CA VAL A 9 -29.67 27.98 -3.61
C VAL A 9 -29.97 27.28 -4.94
N PHE A 10 -31.05 26.51 -4.98
CA PHE A 10 -31.63 26.06 -6.25
C PHE A 10 -32.33 27.26 -6.91
N LEU A 11 -31.58 28.05 -7.67
CA LEU A 11 -32.19 29.00 -8.59
C LEU A 11 -32.79 28.22 -9.76
N VAL A 12 -34.11 28.06 -9.74
CA VAL A 12 -34.89 27.70 -10.94
C VAL A 12 -34.89 28.95 -11.84
N CYS A 13 -33.80 29.18 -12.56
CA CYS A 13 -33.78 30.21 -13.58
C CYS A 13 -34.49 29.68 -14.82
N GLY A 14 -35.71 30.19 -15.03
CA GLY A 14 -36.30 30.25 -16.37
C GLY A 14 -35.34 30.94 -17.33
N VAL A 15 -35.54 30.68 -18.63
CA VAL A 15 -34.73 31.17 -19.75
C VAL A 15 -34.57 32.69 -19.69
N ALA A 16 -33.55 33.18 -18.98
CA ALA A 16 -33.18 34.57 -18.87
C ALA A 16 -31.65 34.64 -18.90
N GLY A 17 -31.14 35.49 -19.78
CA GLY A 17 -29.77 35.46 -20.29
C GLY A 17 -28.68 35.62 -19.24
N TRP A 18 -27.47 35.24 -19.67
CA TRP A 18 -26.20 35.55 -19.04
C TRP A 18 -26.22 36.95 -18.40
N SER A 19 -26.29 37.02 -17.08
CA SER A 19 -26.05 38.28 -16.34
C SER A 19 -25.02 38.15 -15.23
N GLN A 20 -24.14 37.14 -15.28
CA GLN A 20 -22.79 37.26 -14.74
C GLN A 20 -21.81 36.92 -15.87
N GLN A 21 -21.13 37.94 -16.38
CA GLN A 21 -19.96 37.74 -17.23
C GLN A 21 -18.95 36.92 -16.42
N LEU A 22 -18.47 35.80 -16.99
CA LEU A 22 -17.28 35.13 -16.46
C LEU A 22 -16.17 36.18 -16.27
N PRO A 23 -15.32 36.05 -15.23
CA PRO A 23 -14.20 36.96 -15.06
C PRO A 23 -13.37 37.12 -16.34
N ASP A 24 -12.79 38.30 -16.55
CA ASP A 24 -12.02 38.61 -17.75
C ASP A 24 -10.92 37.57 -17.99
N GLY A 25 -10.76 37.14 -19.25
CA GLY A 25 -9.76 36.14 -19.65
C GLY A 25 -10.14 34.67 -19.41
N VAL A 26 -11.14 34.37 -18.58
CA VAL A 26 -11.58 32.98 -18.29
C VAL A 26 -12.00 32.24 -19.55
N ALA A 27 -12.83 32.87 -20.40
CA ALA A 27 -13.33 32.22 -21.62
C ALA A 27 -12.18 31.84 -22.57
N SER A 28 -11.23 32.74 -22.78
CA SER A 28 -10.04 32.47 -23.60
C SER A 28 -9.19 31.36 -23.01
N ARG A 29 -9.04 31.32 -21.68
CA ARG A 29 -8.32 30.23 -21.00
C ARG A 29 -9.02 28.88 -21.17
N LEU A 30 -10.34 28.83 -21.03
CA LEU A 30 -11.13 27.61 -21.25
C LEU A 30 -10.98 27.10 -22.70
N GLU A 31 -10.94 28.01 -23.69
CA GLU A 31 -10.64 27.64 -25.09
C GLU A 31 -9.23 27.06 -25.25
N GLN A 32 -8.21 27.62 -24.59
CA GLN A 32 -6.85 27.06 -24.57
C GLN A 32 -6.79 25.67 -23.90
N LEU A 33 -7.67 25.42 -22.92
CA LEU A 33 -7.84 24.12 -22.26
C LEU A 33 -8.69 23.14 -23.10
N GLY A 34 -9.17 23.56 -24.27
CA GLY A 34 -9.89 22.71 -25.23
C GLY A 34 -11.41 22.70 -25.07
N LEU A 35 -12.00 23.63 -24.32
CA LEU A 35 -13.44 23.76 -24.17
C LEU A 35 -14.02 24.75 -25.20
N ASP A 36 -15.03 24.33 -25.95
CA ASP A 36 -15.74 25.19 -26.91
C ASP A 36 -16.69 26.15 -26.17
N MET A 37 -16.30 27.42 -26.05
CA MET A 37 -17.02 28.45 -25.30
C MET A 37 -18.11 29.18 -26.09
N LYS A 38 -18.54 28.66 -27.25
CA LYS A 38 -19.65 29.25 -28.03
C LYS A 38 -20.93 29.40 -27.19
N ARG A 39 -21.52 30.61 -27.25
CA ARG A 39 -22.55 31.20 -26.36
C ARG A 39 -23.75 30.34 -25.94
N ASN A 40 -24.13 29.29 -26.69
CA ASN A 40 -25.37 28.53 -26.46
C ASN A 40 -25.17 27.15 -25.83
N LYS A 41 -23.95 26.82 -25.39
CA LYS A 41 -23.63 25.47 -24.88
C LYS A 41 -23.54 25.36 -23.37
N TRP A 42 -23.28 26.43 -22.62
CA TRP A 42 -22.94 26.35 -21.20
C TRP A 42 -24.05 26.85 -20.28
N ARG A 43 -24.29 26.14 -19.18
CA ARG A 43 -25.27 26.49 -18.15
C ARG A 43 -24.62 26.43 -16.77
N GLU A 44 -24.83 27.47 -15.98
CA GLU A 44 -24.54 27.40 -14.55
C GLU A 44 -25.42 26.33 -13.92
N ARG A 45 -24.82 25.41 -13.16
CA ARG A 45 -25.53 24.31 -12.49
C ARG A 45 -25.53 24.47 -10.99
N LEU A 46 -24.44 24.97 -10.42
CA LEU A 46 -24.27 25.17 -8.99
C LEU A 46 -23.53 26.48 -8.76
N SER A 47 -23.96 27.21 -7.74
CA SER A 47 -23.39 28.50 -7.35
C SER A 47 -23.09 28.48 -5.86
N PHE A 48 -21.88 28.88 -5.50
CA PHE A 48 -21.37 28.90 -4.14
C PHE A 48 -20.71 30.26 -3.86
N PRO A 49 -20.55 30.66 -2.58
CA PRO A 49 -19.96 31.95 -2.23
C PRO A 49 -18.63 32.32 -2.91
N GLU A 50 -17.77 31.32 -3.19
CA GLU A 50 -16.44 31.57 -3.73
C GLU A 50 -16.24 31.07 -5.18
N LEU A 51 -17.17 30.27 -5.70
CA LEU A 51 -17.02 29.57 -6.99
C LEU A 51 -18.35 29.19 -7.63
N GLN A 52 -18.31 28.91 -8.92
CA GLN A 52 -19.43 28.42 -9.71
C GLN A 52 -19.05 27.17 -10.50
N VAL A 53 -20.04 26.31 -10.77
CA VAL A 53 -19.91 25.12 -11.59
C VAL A 53 -20.80 25.23 -12.83
N TYR A 54 -20.19 25.09 -13.99
CA TYR A 54 -20.86 25.14 -15.29
C TYR A 54 -20.81 23.78 -15.96
N GLU A 55 -21.90 23.44 -16.64
CA GLU A 55 -22.02 22.22 -17.44
C GLU A 55 -22.42 22.59 -18.88
N ASN A 56 -21.85 21.88 -19.83
CA ASN A 56 -22.19 21.98 -21.23
C ASN A 56 -23.46 21.15 -21.52
N ALA A 57 -24.51 21.81 -21.95
CA ALA A 57 -25.81 21.20 -22.24
C ALA A 57 -25.79 20.19 -23.39
N SER A 58 -24.77 20.19 -24.25
CA SER A 58 -24.70 19.30 -25.41
C SER A 58 -23.96 18.00 -25.14
N ASN A 59 -22.97 18.01 -24.26
CA ASN A 59 -22.09 16.85 -24.04
C ASN A 59 -21.78 16.60 -22.56
N SER A 60 -22.34 17.37 -21.62
CA SER A 60 -22.08 17.25 -20.17
C SER A 60 -20.59 17.35 -19.78
N SER A 61 -19.76 18.04 -20.57
CA SER A 61 -18.46 18.53 -20.11
C SER A 61 -18.66 19.64 -19.07
N PHE A 62 -17.71 19.87 -18.17
CA PHE A 62 -17.90 20.85 -17.08
C PHE A 62 -16.66 21.70 -16.84
N PHE A 63 -16.84 22.83 -16.16
CA PHE A 63 -15.75 23.55 -15.52
C PHE A 63 -16.18 24.15 -14.18
N ILE A 64 -15.21 24.35 -13.31
CA ILE A 64 -15.35 25.02 -12.01
C ILE A 64 -14.47 26.25 -12.04
N VAL A 65 -15.04 27.41 -11.72
CA VAL A 65 -14.34 28.69 -11.77
C VAL A 65 -14.51 29.43 -10.45
N ALA A 66 -13.44 30.05 -9.96
CA ALA A 66 -13.50 30.97 -8.83
C ALA A 66 -14.24 32.25 -9.25
N THR A 67 -15.18 32.69 -8.43
CA THR A 67 -16.04 33.85 -8.72
C THR A 67 -16.08 34.87 -7.59
N SER A 68 -15.36 34.62 -6.49
CA SER A 68 -15.20 35.61 -5.44
C SER A 68 -14.47 36.86 -5.91
N ASP A 69 -14.57 37.94 -5.15
CA ASP A 69 -13.78 39.15 -5.38
C ASP A 69 -12.27 38.87 -5.47
N TYR A 70 -11.80 37.80 -4.82
CA TYR A 70 -10.40 37.40 -4.88
C TYR A 70 -10.00 36.78 -6.22
N ALA A 71 -10.94 36.25 -7.02
CA ALA A 71 -10.65 35.57 -8.28
C ALA A 71 -9.84 36.43 -9.26
N ARG A 72 -9.99 37.77 -9.22
CA ARG A 72 -9.24 38.73 -10.03
C ARG A 72 -7.72 38.76 -9.73
N TYR A 73 -7.33 38.29 -8.55
CA TYR A 73 -5.92 38.20 -8.13
C TYR A 73 -5.32 36.82 -8.37
N LEU A 74 -6.14 35.83 -8.77
CA LEU A 74 -5.63 34.54 -9.20
C LEU A 74 -5.07 34.66 -10.61
N GLN A 75 -3.87 34.15 -10.82
CA GLN A 75 -3.32 34.01 -12.16
C GLN A 75 -4.20 33.07 -13.02
N ASN A 76 -4.82 32.07 -12.39
CA ASN A 76 -5.71 31.13 -13.04
C ASN A 76 -6.98 30.86 -12.20
N PRO A 77 -8.10 31.53 -12.52
CA PRO A 77 -9.36 31.35 -11.81
C PRO A 77 -10.09 30.05 -12.17
N VAL A 78 -9.67 29.30 -13.20
CA VAL A 78 -10.27 27.99 -13.54
C VAL A 78 -9.70 26.93 -12.60
N LEU A 79 -10.54 26.40 -11.71
CA LEU A 79 -10.13 25.46 -10.66
C LEU A 79 -10.15 24.00 -11.13
N ALA A 80 -11.12 23.67 -11.99
CA ALA A 80 -11.24 22.36 -12.60
C ALA A 80 -11.95 22.46 -13.95
N TYR A 81 -11.72 21.49 -14.82
CA TYR A 81 -12.44 21.36 -16.09
C TYR A 81 -12.45 19.92 -16.57
N SER A 82 -13.35 19.60 -17.48
CA SER A 82 -13.30 18.36 -18.25
C SER A 82 -13.67 18.65 -19.69
N THR A 83 -12.94 18.04 -20.62
CA THR A 83 -13.30 17.97 -22.04
C THR A 83 -14.09 16.68 -22.33
N GLU A 84 -14.22 15.80 -21.35
CA GLU A 84 -14.98 14.56 -21.44
C GLU A 84 -16.45 14.78 -21.13
N SER A 85 -17.31 13.94 -21.70
CA SER A 85 -18.72 13.88 -21.35
C SER A 85 -18.95 13.09 -20.07
N GLY A 86 -19.84 13.56 -19.19
CA GLY A 86 -20.38 12.71 -18.13
C GLY A 86 -20.73 13.40 -16.82
N TYR A 87 -20.57 14.72 -16.69
CA TYR A 87 -20.83 15.41 -15.43
C TYR A 87 -22.29 15.29 -14.99
N ARG A 88 -22.51 14.68 -13.83
CA ARG A 88 -23.80 14.68 -13.14
C ARG A 88 -23.78 15.74 -12.05
N VAL A 89 -24.85 16.52 -12.02
CA VAL A 89 -25.00 17.66 -11.11
C VAL A 89 -25.21 17.22 -9.66
N THR A 90 -25.64 15.97 -9.45
CA THR A 90 -25.73 15.38 -8.12
C THR A 90 -24.36 15.36 -7.45
N LEU A 91 -24.28 15.99 -6.27
CA LEU A 91 -23.08 16.07 -5.46
C LEU A 91 -22.89 14.74 -4.70
N SER A 92 -21.84 14.01 -5.07
CA SER A 92 -21.31 12.94 -4.22
C SER A 92 -20.47 13.55 -3.10
N GLU A 93 -20.22 12.78 -2.03
CA GLU A 93 -19.40 13.24 -0.89
C GLU A 93 -18.05 13.82 -1.34
N TRP A 94 -17.39 13.19 -2.32
CA TRP A 94 -16.14 13.71 -2.88
C TRP A 94 -16.31 15.06 -3.57
N LYS A 95 -17.38 15.25 -4.36
CA LYS A 95 -17.65 16.56 -5.01
C LYS A 95 -17.92 17.64 -3.97
N GLU A 96 -18.64 17.32 -2.90
CA GLU A 96 -18.86 18.24 -1.78
C GLU A 96 -17.55 18.61 -1.08
N ASN A 97 -16.70 17.62 -0.82
CA ASN A 97 -15.40 17.81 -0.19
C ASN A 97 -14.42 18.59 -1.09
N LEU A 98 -14.47 18.38 -2.40
CA LEU A 98 -13.72 19.18 -3.39
C LEU A 98 -14.14 20.65 -3.34
N ILE A 99 -15.45 20.91 -3.45
CA ILE A 99 -15.99 22.27 -3.39
C ILE A 99 -15.63 22.94 -2.06
N ARG A 100 -15.79 22.23 -0.94
CA ARG A 100 -15.43 22.73 0.40
C ARG A 100 -13.94 23.08 0.47
N SER A 101 -13.06 22.22 -0.04
CA SER A 101 -11.62 22.48 -0.07
C SER A 101 -11.29 23.74 -0.88
N TYR A 102 -11.89 23.93 -2.07
CA TYR A 102 -11.68 25.15 -2.85
C TYR A 102 -12.21 26.41 -2.17
N GLN A 103 -13.38 26.34 -1.53
CA GLN A 103 -13.89 27.47 -0.75
C GLN A 103 -12.97 27.84 0.41
N GLU A 104 -12.46 26.86 1.16
CA GLU A 104 -11.53 27.08 2.27
C GLU A 104 -10.22 27.75 1.78
N GLN A 105 -9.67 27.27 0.66
CA GLN A 105 -8.46 27.84 0.07
C GLN A 105 -8.70 29.29 -0.41
N LEU A 106 -9.80 29.56 -1.10
CA LEU A 106 -10.14 30.91 -1.58
C LEU A 106 -10.39 31.87 -0.42
N GLN A 107 -11.06 31.43 0.64
CA GLN A 107 -11.28 32.23 1.84
C GLN A 107 -9.98 32.58 2.56
N GLN A 108 -9.05 31.62 2.64
CA GLN A 108 -7.73 31.85 3.22
C GLN A 108 -6.95 32.90 2.43
N LEU A 109 -6.90 32.78 1.10
CA LEU A 109 -6.19 33.72 0.23
C LEU A 109 -6.81 35.13 0.27
N ARG A 110 -8.15 35.22 0.35
CA ARG A 110 -8.85 36.49 0.54
C ARG A 110 -8.46 37.19 1.84
N GLN A 111 -8.17 36.45 2.90
CA GLN A 111 -7.77 37.06 4.18
C GLN A 111 -6.32 37.57 4.16
N THR A 112 -5.43 36.92 3.42
CA THR A 112 -4.00 37.22 3.43
C THR A 112 -3.55 38.14 2.30
N HIS A 113 -4.36 38.28 1.23
CA HIS A 113 -4.07 39.11 0.05
C HIS A 113 -2.61 39.04 -0.45
N PRO A 114 -2.07 37.82 -0.69
CA PRO A 114 -0.70 37.67 -1.13
C PRO A 114 -0.49 38.28 -2.52
N GLN A 115 0.66 38.90 -2.73
CA GLN A 115 1.12 39.26 -4.08
C GLN A 115 1.54 37.97 -4.78
N SER A 116 0.71 37.47 -5.70
CA SER A 116 0.99 36.23 -6.44
C SER A 116 2.10 36.46 -7.47
N SER A 117 3.17 35.68 -7.39
CA SER A 117 4.24 35.63 -8.38
C SER A 117 4.39 34.21 -8.93
N TYR A 118 3.27 33.58 -9.30
CA TYR A 118 3.31 32.18 -9.68
C TYR A 118 4.02 31.97 -11.02
N HIS A 119 5.05 31.13 -11.00
CA HIS A 119 5.61 30.47 -12.17
C HIS A 119 5.21 28.99 -12.06
N LEU A 120 4.74 28.37 -13.15
CA LEU A 120 4.48 26.93 -13.19
C LEU A 120 5.73 26.20 -12.67
N PRO A 121 5.68 25.50 -11.52
CA PRO A 121 6.86 24.91 -10.92
C PRO A 121 7.48 23.81 -11.79
N PHE A 122 6.79 23.38 -12.85
CA PHE A 122 7.19 22.23 -13.68
C PHE A 122 7.16 22.46 -15.21
N GLY A 123 7.04 23.68 -15.72
CA GLY A 123 6.95 23.92 -17.18
C GLY A 123 5.67 23.38 -17.84
N GLU A 124 5.61 23.34 -19.19
CA GLU A 124 4.44 22.81 -19.93
C GLU A 124 4.40 21.27 -19.97
N ILE A 125 4.10 20.63 -18.83
CA ILE A 125 3.87 19.17 -18.81
C ILE A 125 2.50 18.86 -19.40
N ARG A 126 2.46 17.95 -20.39
CA ARG A 126 1.22 17.43 -20.98
C ARG A 126 1.26 15.91 -21.08
N VAL A 127 0.50 15.25 -20.22
CA VAL A 127 0.19 13.82 -20.25
C VAL A 127 -1.32 13.69 -20.34
N GLY A 128 -1.85 13.28 -21.50
CA GLY A 128 -3.29 13.03 -21.64
C GLY A 128 -3.74 11.83 -20.79
N PRO A 129 -5.06 11.66 -20.54
CA PRO A 129 -5.57 10.61 -19.65
C PRO A 129 -5.13 9.22 -20.13
N LEU A 130 -4.42 8.48 -19.28
CA LEU A 130 -3.89 7.16 -19.60
C LEU A 130 -4.97 6.06 -19.49
N ILE A 131 -5.88 6.20 -18.52
CA ILE A 131 -6.95 5.24 -18.23
C ILE A 131 -8.13 5.53 -19.15
N LYS A 132 -8.42 4.60 -20.06
CA LYS A 132 -9.52 4.73 -21.03
C LYS A 132 -10.84 4.13 -20.55
N THR A 133 -10.81 3.34 -19.49
CA THR A 133 -12.01 2.72 -18.95
C THR A 133 -12.90 3.74 -18.25
N LYS A 134 -14.21 3.56 -18.38
CA LYS A 134 -15.23 4.28 -17.63
C LYS A 134 -15.98 3.29 -16.75
N TRP A 135 -15.23 2.62 -15.86
CA TRP A 135 -15.81 1.62 -14.97
C TRP A 135 -16.52 2.27 -13.78
N GLY A 136 -17.44 1.51 -13.18
CA GLY A 136 -18.27 1.91 -12.04
C GLY A 136 -18.13 0.91 -10.89
N GLN A 137 -18.94 1.10 -9.85
CA GLN A 137 -18.97 0.22 -8.69
C GLN A 137 -20.25 -0.62 -8.59
N ASP A 138 -21.24 -0.28 -9.39
CA ASP A 138 -22.57 -0.87 -9.46
C ASP A 138 -22.64 -1.92 -10.58
N GLU A 139 -23.84 -2.44 -10.88
CA GLU A 139 -24.02 -3.45 -11.93
C GLU A 139 -23.44 -2.94 -13.26
N PRO A 140 -22.68 -3.77 -14.02
CA PRO A 140 -22.40 -5.19 -13.78
C PRO A 140 -21.11 -5.46 -13.01
N TYR A 141 -20.37 -4.42 -12.60
CA TYR A 141 -19.06 -4.54 -11.96
C TYR A 141 -19.14 -5.29 -10.62
N ASN A 142 -20.28 -5.19 -9.93
CA ASN A 142 -20.50 -5.81 -8.62
C ASN A 142 -21.29 -7.13 -8.66
N ASP A 143 -21.43 -7.78 -9.82
CA ASP A 143 -22.19 -9.04 -9.92
C ASP A 143 -21.62 -10.17 -9.05
N GLN A 144 -20.31 -10.11 -8.75
CA GLN A 144 -19.60 -11.04 -7.87
C GLN A 144 -19.53 -10.58 -6.40
N CYS A 145 -20.18 -9.46 -6.07
CA CYS A 145 -20.30 -8.96 -4.70
C CYS A 145 -21.54 -9.56 -4.01
N PRO A 146 -21.53 -9.67 -2.65
CA PRO A 146 -22.66 -10.22 -1.91
C PRO A 146 -23.97 -9.45 -2.12
N GLU A 147 -25.07 -10.18 -2.18
CA GLU A 147 -26.42 -9.63 -2.20
C GLU A 147 -26.81 -9.06 -0.82
N LEU A 148 -27.55 -7.96 -0.79
CA LEU A 148 -28.21 -7.46 0.42
C LEU A 148 -29.61 -8.09 0.53
N ILE A 149 -30.20 -8.08 1.73
CA ILE A 149 -31.55 -8.62 1.96
C ILE A 149 -32.55 -7.88 1.04
N ALA A 150 -33.42 -8.58 0.34
CA ALA A 150 -34.43 -7.97 -0.54
C ALA A 150 -35.29 -6.94 0.22
N PRO A 151 -35.66 -5.79 -0.38
CA PRO A 151 -35.57 -5.46 -1.81
C PRO A 151 -34.25 -4.78 -2.24
N TYR A 152 -33.17 -4.85 -1.43
CA TYR A 152 -31.96 -4.06 -1.66
C TYR A 152 -30.99 -4.67 -2.69
N SER A 153 -30.26 -3.78 -3.36
CA SER A 153 -29.26 -4.05 -4.41
C SER A 153 -28.06 -4.88 -3.92
N ARG A 154 -27.25 -5.38 -4.86
CA ARG A 154 -25.92 -5.94 -4.53
C ARG A 154 -25.02 -4.88 -3.89
N LYS A 155 -24.11 -5.30 -3.00
CA LYS A 155 -23.06 -4.41 -2.47
C LYS A 155 -22.22 -3.84 -3.61
N LEU A 156 -21.76 -2.60 -3.47
CA LEU A 156 -20.82 -1.99 -4.42
C LEU A 156 -19.45 -2.68 -4.35
N THR A 157 -18.68 -2.63 -5.43
CA THR A 157 -17.30 -3.14 -5.47
C THR A 157 -16.36 -2.38 -4.52
N GLY A 158 -16.62 -1.10 -4.29
CA GLY A 158 -15.74 -0.19 -3.55
C GLY A 158 -14.79 0.58 -4.48
N CYS A 159 -14.44 1.79 -4.04
CA CYS A 159 -13.64 2.75 -4.82
C CYS A 159 -12.22 2.24 -5.10
N VAL A 160 -11.54 1.64 -4.11
CA VAL A 160 -10.18 1.10 -4.30
C VAL A 160 -10.17 -0.08 -5.25
N ALA A 161 -11.10 -1.03 -5.09
CA ALA A 161 -11.18 -2.17 -5.99
C ALA A 161 -11.42 -1.72 -7.43
N THR A 162 -12.27 -0.70 -7.61
CA THR A 162 -12.57 -0.13 -8.93
C THR A 162 -11.36 0.56 -9.54
N ALA A 163 -10.70 1.44 -8.79
CA ALA A 163 -9.48 2.12 -9.23
C ALA A 163 -8.36 1.13 -9.54
N MET A 164 -8.09 0.17 -8.64
CA MET A 164 -7.09 -0.87 -8.83
C MET A 164 -7.36 -1.73 -10.07
N SER A 165 -8.62 -2.13 -10.29
CA SER A 165 -8.99 -2.96 -11.46
C SER A 165 -8.84 -2.21 -12.78
N GLN A 166 -9.19 -0.91 -12.83
CA GLN A 166 -8.98 -0.08 -14.02
C GLN A 166 -7.48 0.08 -14.34
N LEU A 167 -6.65 0.25 -13.31
CA LEU A 167 -5.19 0.29 -13.47
C LEU A 167 -4.64 -1.05 -13.96
N MET A 168 -5.11 -2.16 -13.41
CA MET A 168 -4.67 -3.49 -13.86
C MET A 168 -5.04 -3.76 -15.31
N TYR A 169 -6.25 -3.33 -15.70
CA TYR A 169 -6.67 -3.36 -17.09
C TYR A 169 -5.73 -2.51 -17.95
N TYR A 170 -5.39 -1.28 -17.57
CA TYR A 170 -4.44 -0.45 -18.32
C TYR A 170 -3.10 -1.17 -18.61
N HIS A 171 -2.54 -1.86 -17.63
CA HIS A 171 -1.32 -2.64 -17.83
C HIS A 171 -1.53 -3.98 -18.54
N ARG A 172 -2.79 -4.46 -18.64
CA ARG A 172 -3.14 -5.80 -19.11
C ARG A 172 -2.38 -6.89 -18.32
N HIS A 173 -2.29 -6.68 -17.01
CA HIS A 173 -1.44 -7.48 -16.12
C HIS A 173 -2.15 -7.80 -14.79
N PRO A 174 -2.01 -9.03 -14.25
CA PRO A 174 -1.18 -10.14 -14.74
C PRO A 174 -1.88 -11.09 -15.70
N MET A 175 -1.11 -12.00 -16.32
CA MET A 175 -1.68 -13.13 -17.05
C MET A 175 -2.37 -14.13 -16.12
N LYS A 176 -1.89 -14.29 -14.89
CA LYS A 176 -2.45 -15.19 -13.88
C LYS A 176 -2.15 -14.66 -12.47
N GLY A 177 -3.12 -14.78 -11.57
CA GLY A 177 -2.89 -14.50 -10.14
C GLY A 177 -1.98 -15.55 -9.50
N ARG A 178 -1.39 -15.20 -8.35
CA ARG A 178 -0.49 -16.09 -7.59
C ARG A 178 -0.81 -16.10 -6.11
N GLY A 179 -0.67 -17.24 -5.46
CA GLY A 179 -0.75 -17.36 -4.00
C GLY A 179 -2.17 -17.48 -3.44
N HIS A 180 -2.25 -17.56 -2.12
CA HIS A 180 -3.51 -17.70 -1.38
C HIS A 180 -3.61 -16.56 -0.37
N TYR A 181 -4.69 -15.79 -0.45
CA TYR A 181 -5.00 -14.72 0.49
C TYR A 181 -5.95 -15.22 1.57
N VAL A 182 -5.65 -14.86 2.81
CA VAL A 182 -6.54 -15.05 3.95
C VAL A 182 -6.63 -13.72 4.70
N GLY A 183 -7.84 -13.17 4.82
CA GLY A 183 -8.10 -11.92 5.53
C GLY A 183 -9.47 -11.90 6.21
N GLY A 184 -9.89 -10.73 6.69
CA GLY A 184 -11.18 -10.51 7.37
C GLY A 184 -11.08 -10.41 8.91
N ARG A 185 -12.18 -9.99 9.56
CA ARG A 185 -12.29 -9.90 11.02
C ARG A 185 -12.87 -11.19 11.63
N GLU A 186 -12.76 -11.33 12.96
CA GLU A 186 -13.45 -12.36 13.74
C GLU A 186 -14.92 -12.49 13.32
N GLY A 187 -15.29 -13.65 12.78
CA GLY A 187 -16.65 -13.96 12.29
C GLY A 187 -16.92 -13.77 10.79
N ALA A 188 -15.99 -13.18 10.02
CA ALA A 188 -16.16 -12.97 8.57
C ALA A 188 -14.82 -13.15 7.82
N LYS A 189 -14.31 -14.39 7.85
CA LYS A 189 -13.06 -14.78 7.21
C LYS A 189 -13.21 -14.81 5.68
N VAL A 190 -12.29 -14.18 4.97
CA VAL A 190 -12.21 -14.17 3.51
C VAL A 190 -11.00 -15.00 3.10
N GLU A 191 -11.21 -16.02 2.27
CA GLU A 191 -10.14 -16.80 1.65
C GLU A 191 -10.26 -16.68 0.13
N ILE A 192 -9.15 -16.38 -0.55
CA ILE A 192 -9.09 -16.23 -2.00
C ILE A 192 -7.85 -16.99 -2.50
N ASP A 193 -8.05 -17.98 -3.35
CA ASP A 193 -6.94 -18.63 -4.06
C ASP A 193 -6.69 -17.87 -5.37
N PHE A 194 -5.69 -16.99 -5.37
CA PHE A 194 -5.35 -16.19 -6.53
C PHE A 194 -4.84 -17.03 -7.72
N ASN A 195 -4.37 -18.27 -7.47
CA ASN A 195 -3.92 -19.17 -8.53
C ASN A 195 -5.06 -19.65 -9.45
N GLN A 196 -6.31 -19.48 -9.02
CA GLN A 196 -7.50 -19.84 -9.82
C GLN A 196 -7.89 -18.75 -10.82
N PHE A 197 -7.39 -17.52 -10.64
CA PHE A 197 -7.82 -16.38 -11.43
C PHE A 197 -6.88 -16.11 -12.60
N THR A 198 -7.46 -16.08 -13.80
CA THR A 198 -6.77 -15.75 -15.05
C THR A 198 -7.55 -14.61 -15.71
N PRO A 199 -7.21 -13.33 -15.43
CA PRO A 199 -7.96 -12.20 -15.95
C PRO A 199 -8.08 -12.22 -17.48
N GLN A 200 -9.30 -12.16 -18.01
CA GLN A 200 -9.58 -12.22 -19.44
C GLN A 200 -9.51 -10.82 -20.08
N TRP A 201 -8.31 -10.22 -20.10
CA TRP A 201 -8.15 -8.81 -20.49
C TRP A 201 -8.75 -8.43 -21.85
N ASN A 202 -8.62 -9.32 -22.84
CA ASN A 202 -9.12 -9.08 -24.20
C ASN A 202 -10.65 -9.14 -24.31
N GLN A 203 -11.33 -9.69 -23.30
CA GLN A 203 -12.79 -9.76 -23.24
C GLN A 203 -13.40 -8.59 -22.46
N MET A 204 -12.59 -7.87 -21.69
CA MET A 204 -13.06 -6.72 -20.90
C MET A 204 -13.17 -5.46 -21.77
N LEU A 205 -14.30 -4.77 -21.68
CA LEU A 205 -14.63 -3.57 -22.46
C LEU A 205 -14.21 -2.28 -21.73
N LEU A 206 -14.07 -1.18 -22.49
CA LEU A 206 -13.80 0.14 -21.92
C LEU A 206 -14.96 0.66 -21.07
N GLU A 207 -16.20 0.31 -21.41
CA GLU A 207 -17.39 0.75 -20.69
C GLU A 207 -18.54 -0.26 -20.84
N TYR A 208 -19.38 -0.35 -19.81
CA TYR A 208 -20.50 -1.29 -19.75
C TYR A 208 -21.82 -0.54 -19.54
N SER A 209 -22.83 -0.86 -20.34
CA SER A 209 -24.20 -0.36 -20.20
C SER A 209 -25.19 -1.39 -20.75
N ALA A 210 -26.46 -1.29 -20.36
CA ALA A 210 -27.52 -2.16 -20.88
C ALA A 210 -27.63 -2.18 -22.41
N THR A 211 -27.16 -1.12 -23.08
CA THR A 211 -27.16 -0.99 -24.54
C THR A 211 -25.84 -1.41 -25.21
N ARG A 212 -24.76 -1.58 -24.45
CA ARG A 212 -23.41 -1.83 -24.98
C ARG A 212 -22.86 -3.21 -24.64
N SER A 213 -23.46 -3.90 -23.68
CA SER A 213 -22.96 -5.18 -23.18
C SER A 213 -24.10 -6.04 -22.65
N ASN A 214 -23.97 -7.35 -22.79
CA ASN A 214 -24.80 -8.32 -22.07
C ASN A 214 -24.06 -8.89 -20.84
N LYS A 215 -24.77 -9.71 -20.05
CA LYS A 215 -24.22 -10.31 -18.82
C LYS A 215 -22.97 -11.16 -19.06
N GLN A 216 -22.93 -11.92 -20.16
CA GLN A 216 -21.77 -12.76 -20.51
C GLN A 216 -20.53 -11.92 -20.81
N GLN A 217 -20.69 -10.79 -21.50
CA GLN A 217 -19.59 -9.86 -21.79
C GLN A 217 -19.09 -9.13 -20.54
N ALA A 218 -19.92 -9.01 -19.51
CA ALA A 218 -19.58 -8.35 -18.25
C ALA A 218 -18.96 -9.28 -17.21
N GLU A 219 -19.10 -10.60 -17.37
CA GLU A 219 -18.57 -11.58 -16.43
C GLU A 219 -17.06 -11.43 -16.16
N PRO A 220 -16.18 -11.21 -17.17
CA PRO A 220 -14.76 -10.97 -16.92
C PRO A 220 -14.47 -9.79 -16.00
N VAL A 221 -15.12 -8.63 -16.22
CA VAL A 221 -14.88 -7.45 -15.39
C VAL A 221 -15.46 -7.63 -13.99
N ALA A 222 -16.60 -8.31 -13.88
CA ALA A 222 -17.22 -8.62 -12.59
C ALA A 222 -16.37 -9.57 -11.75
N GLU A 223 -15.72 -10.57 -12.37
CA GLU A 223 -14.80 -11.49 -11.70
C GLU A 223 -13.57 -10.76 -11.14
N LEU A 224 -12.91 -9.94 -11.98
CA LEU A 224 -11.77 -9.12 -11.57
C LEU A 224 -12.15 -8.18 -10.42
N MET A 225 -13.23 -7.43 -10.58
CA MET A 225 -13.74 -6.50 -9.58
C MET A 225 -14.11 -7.22 -8.28
N GLY A 226 -14.78 -8.37 -8.36
CA GLY A 226 -15.19 -9.15 -7.20
C GLY A 226 -14.02 -9.69 -6.40
N VAL A 227 -12.98 -10.23 -7.05
CA VAL A 227 -11.74 -10.66 -6.39
C VAL A 227 -11.06 -9.49 -5.70
N ASN A 228 -10.89 -8.38 -6.44
CA ASN A 228 -10.22 -7.20 -5.92
C ASN A 228 -10.98 -6.59 -4.74
N ALA A 229 -12.31 -6.50 -4.83
CA ALA A 229 -13.18 -6.07 -3.75
C ALA A 229 -13.02 -6.95 -2.51
N ARG A 230 -13.02 -8.28 -2.65
CA ARG A 230 -12.81 -9.19 -1.52
C ARG A 230 -11.41 -9.05 -0.90
N ALA A 231 -10.38 -8.79 -1.71
CA ALA A 231 -9.00 -8.74 -1.26
C ALA A 231 -8.61 -7.43 -0.54
N VAL A 232 -9.21 -6.30 -0.95
CA VAL A 232 -8.89 -4.97 -0.37
C VAL A 232 -9.92 -4.50 0.67
N SER A 233 -11.02 -5.25 0.86
CA SER A 233 -12.01 -4.97 1.89
C SER A 233 -11.65 -5.68 3.20
N SER A 234 -11.06 -4.95 4.13
CA SER A 234 -10.78 -5.43 5.50
C SER A 234 -12.04 -5.54 6.38
N ASP A 235 -13.20 -5.05 5.91
CA ASP A 235 -14.48 -5.06 6.64
C ASP A 235 -15.69 -5.34 5.74
N PHE A 236 -16.09 -6.60 5.57
CA PHE A 236 -17.42 -6.92 5.03
C PHE A 236 -18.60 -6.46 5.94
N LYS A 237 -18.43 -5.43 6.79
CA LYS A 237 -19.52 -4.80 7.53
C LYS A 237 -20.33 -3.84 6.64
N LEU A 238 -21.62 -3.87 6.92
CA LEU A 238 -22.69 -3.05 6.38
C LEU A 238 -22.34 -1.55 6.53
N ALA A 239 -22.39 -0.80 5.42
CA ALA A 239 -22.25 0.67 5.34
C ALA A 239 -20.94 1.26 5.90
N ASP A 240 -19.88 1.27 5.09
CA ASP A 240 -18.97 2.41 4.86
C ASP A 240 -17.74 1.94 4.04
N THR A 241 -17.62 2.43 2.81
CA THR A 241 -16.68 1.98 1.76
C THR A 241 -15.24 2.50 1.96
N ALA A 242 -14.63 2.24 3.11
CA ALA A 242 -13.23 2.60 3.38
C ALA A 242 -12.29 1.40 3.14
N SER A 243 -11.91 1.18 1.88
CA SER A 243 -10.88 0.22 1.49
C SER A 243 -9.47 0.80 1.67
N ASP A 244 -8.52 -0.01 2.14
CA ASP A 244 -7.18 0.41 2.56
C ASP A 244 -6.17 0.41 1.37
N HIS A 245 -5.49 1.54 1.14
CA HIS A 245 -4.49 1.68 0.06
C HIS A 245 -3.25 0.85 0.30
N LEU A 246 -2.91 0.59 1.56
CA LEU A 246 -1.87 -0.37 1.91
C LEU A 246 -2.29 -1.78 1.50
N ALA A 247 -3.58 -2.13 1.65
CA ALA A 247 -4.11 -3.39 1.15
C ALA A 247 -4.07 -3.45 -0.39
N ALA A 248 -4.38 -2.36 -1.09
CA ALA A 248 -4.26 -2.30 -2.55
C ALA A 248 -2.83 -2.57 -3.03
N ARG A 249 -1.84 -1.88 -2.45
CA ARG A 249 -0.40 -2.14 -2.71
C ARG A 249 -0.07 -3.61 -2.46
N THR A 250 -0.45 -4.12 -1.29
CA THR A 250 -0.17 -5.51 -0.88
C THR A 250 -0.77 -6.50 -1.88
N VAL A 251 -2.00 -6.24 -2.33
CA VAL A 251 -2.69 -7.13 -3.27
C VAL A 251 -2.04 -7.11 -4.64
N LEU A 252 -1.70 -5.92 -5.16
CA LEU A 252 -0.98 -5.75 -6.42
C LEU A 252 0.36 -6.50 -6.42
N VAL A 253 1.19 -6.28 -5.40
CA VAL A 253 2.54 -6.87 -5.33
C VAL A 253 2.48 -8.38 -5.08
N ASN A 254 1.74 -8.81 -4.05
CA ASN A 254 1.85 -10.19 -3.58
C ASN A 254 1.07 -11.15 -4.47
N PHE A 255 -0.12 -10.77 -4.92
CA PHE A 255 -1.04 -11.70 -5.61
C PHE A 255 -1.19 -11.42 -7.11
N TRP A 256 -0.95 -10.18 -7.55
CA TRP A 256 -1.09 -9.79 -8.95
C TRP A 256 0.23 -9.54 -9.68
N GLY A 257 1.38 -9.82 -9.06
CA GLY A 257 2.67 -9.78 -9.75
C GLY A 257 3.11 -8.38 -10.18
N TYR A 258 2.74 -7.34 -9.43
CA TYR A 258 3.28 -6.00 -9.63
C TYR A 258 4.63 -5.85 -8.93
N SER A 259 5.45 -4.94 -9.44
CA SER A 259 6.79 -4.68 -8.93
C SER A 259 6.77 -4.31 -7.44
N PRO A 260 7.65 -4.89 -6.61
CA PRO A 260 7.88 -4.42 -5.24
C PRO A 260 8.29 -2.96 -5.11
N ALA A 261 8.74 -2.34 -6.21
CA ALA A 261 9.00 -0.91 -6.30
C ALA A 261 7.77 -0.06 -6.00
N CYS A 262 6.57 -0.62 -6.13
CA CYS A 262 5.31 0.00 -5.78
C CYS A 262 5.33 0.53 -4.33
N LYS A 263 5.07 1.83 -4.14
CA LYS A 263 5.13 2.50 -2.83
C LYS A 263 3.75 2.89 -2.35
N PHE A 264 3.52 2.80 -1.04
CA PHE A 264 2.41 3.47 -0.37
C PHE A 264 2.96 4.67 0.38
N ILE A 265 2.39 5.84 0.15
CA ILE A 265 2.86 7.09 0.74
C ILE A 265 1.66 7.86 1.27
N ARG A 266 1.81 8.38 2.49
CA ARG A 266 0.85 9.24 3.16
C ARG A 266 1.54 10.55 3.52
N SER A 267 0.91 11.68 3.22
CA SER A 267 1.41 13.00 3.59
C SER A 267 0.29 13.92 4.05
N ASP A 268 0.64 14.80 4.98
CA ASP A 268 -0.22 15.91 5.40
C ASP A 268 -0.14 17.12 4.47
N LYS A 269 0.81 17.14 3.53
CA LYS A 269 0.99 18.19 2.52
C LYS A 269 0.73 17.62 1.14
N GLN A 270 -0.27 18.16 0.44
CA GLN A 270 -0.60 17.77 -0.93
C GLN A 270 0.57 18.12 -1.88
N ARG A 271 1.31 19.20 -1.62
CA ARG A 271 2.52 19.58 -2.41
C ARG A 271 3.57 18.47 -2.50
N ASP A 272 3.82 17.77 -1.40
CA ASP A 272 4.83 16.69 -1.36
C ASP A 272 4.43 15.54 -2.30
N LEU A 273 3.13 15.31 -2.46
CA LEU A 273 2.58 14.23 -3.27
C LEU A 273 2.52 14.60 -4.76
N MET A 274 2.29 15.88 -5.08
CA MET A 274 2.20 16.39 -6.46
C MET A 274 3.47 16.09 -7.28
N ALA A 275 4.66 16.26 -6.70
CA ALA A 275 5.93 15.97 -7.37
C ALA A 275 6.05 14.48 -7.75
N MET A 276 5.63 13.59 -6.86
CA MET A 276 5.66 12.14 -7.09
C MET A 276 4.68 11.70 -8.17
N ILE A 277 3.47 12.28 -8.16
CA ILE A 277 2.47 12.08 -9.22
C ILE A 277 3.02 12.55 -10.55
N THR A 278 3.59 13.75 -10.61
CA THR A 278 4.16 14.33 -11.83
C THR A 278 5.22 13.39 -12.43
N GLN A 279 6.15 12.90 -11.60
CA GLN A 279 7.17 11.93 -12.04
C GLN A 279 6.55 10.64 -12.59
N ASN A 280 5.59 10.06 -11.87
CA ASN A 280 4.91 8.83 -12.29
C ASN A 280 4.18 9.00 -13.64
N LEU A 281 3.46 10.11 -13.81
CA LEU A 281 2.73 10.39 -15.04
C LEU A 281 3.65 10.62 -16.25
N GLN A 282 4.82 11.24 -16.05
CA GLN A 282 5.85 11.35 -17.08
C GLN A 282 6.37 9.98 -17.53
N GLU A 283 6.44 9.01 -16.62
CA GLU A 283 6.76 7.61 -16.89
C GLU A 283 5.54 6.80 -17.38
N ARG A 284 4.40 7.45 -17.60
CA ARG A 284 3.11 6.85 -18.00
C ARG A 284 2.59 5.80 -17.01
N LEU A 285 2.85 6.01 -15.72
CA LEU A 285 2.38 5.21 -14.60
C LEU A 285 1.22 5.94 -13.90
N PRO A 286 -0.04 5.51 -14.09
CA PRO A 286 -1.17 6.04 -13.32
C PRO A 286 -0.98 5.78 -11.82
N VAL A 287 -1.42 6.73 -11.00
CA VAL A 287 -1.27 6.69 -9.54
C VAL A 287 -2.62 6.45 -8.89
N LEU A 288 -2.71 5.52 -7.94
CA LEU A 288 -3.88 5.41 -7.07
C LEU A 288 -3.83 6.52 -6.02
N VAL A 289 -4.88 7.32 -5.91
CA VAL A 289 -4.96 8.47 -5.02
C VAL A 289 -6.17 8.33 -4.09
N THR A 290 -6.00 8.70 -2.82
CA THR A 290 -7.10 8.91 -1.88
C THR A 290 -7.08 10.29 -1.26
N GLY A 291 -8.28 10.86 -1.16
CA GLY A 291 -8.56 12.10 -0.47
C GLY A 291 -10.01 12.52 -0.69
N GLY A 292 -10.49 13.49 0.09
CA GLY A 292 -11.88 13.94 0.02
C GLY A 292 -12.91 12.84 0.32
N GLY A 293 -12.52 11.77 1.05
CA GLY A 293 -13.39 10.64 1.38
C GLY A 293 -13.53 9.58 0.27
N HIS A 294 -12.74 9.66 -0.82
CA HIS A 294 -12.84 8.74 -1.96
C HIS A 294 -11.47 8.32 -2.50
N SER A 295 -11.47 7.27 -3.32
CA SER A 295 -10.28 6.69 -3.93
C SER A 295 -10.44 6.58 -5.44
N PHE A 296 -9.44 7.02 -6.19
CA PHE A 296 -9.53 7.21 -7.63
C PHE A 296 -8.14 7.09 -8.28
N LEU A 297 -8.08 7.16 -9.61
CA LEU A 297 -6.81 7.20 -10.34
C LEU A 297 -6.48 8.63 -10.77
N CYS A 298 -5.24 9.04 -10.53
CA CYS A 298 -4.64 10.17 -11.22
C CYS A 298 -3.83 9.63 -12.41
N ASP A 299 -4.24 10.00 -13.62
CA ASP A 299 -3.77 9.35 -14.85
C ASP A 299 -3.43 10.32 -15.98
N GLY A 300 -3.32 11.61 -15.70
CA GLY A 300 -2.93 12.62 -16.66
C GLY A 300 -2.59 13.95 -16.00
N GLN A 301 -1.94 14.83 -16.75
CA GLN A 301 -1.52 16.15 -16.28
C GLN A 301 -1.51 17.14 -17.45
N ASN A 302 -2.00 18.35 -17.20
CA ASN A 302 -1.89 19.47 -18.12
C ASN A 302 -1.48 20.71 -17.31
N GLY A 303 -0.18 20.99 -17.28
CA GLY A 303 0.40 22.01 -16.39
C GLY A 303 0.17 21.67 -14.92
N ASP A 304 -0.54 22.54 -14.21
CA ASP A 304 -0.89 22.40 -12.79
C ASP A 304 -2.22 21.66 -12.55
N TYR A 305 -2.88 21.19 -13.62
CA TYR A 305 -4.05 20.35 -13.52
C TYR A 305 -3.71 18.87 -13.63
N TYR A 306 -4.36 18.06 -12.80
CA TYR A 306 -4.21 16.61 -12.78
C TYR A 306 -5.54 15.96 -13.17
N HIS A 307 -5.48 15.03 -14.12
CA HIS A 307 -6.64 14.31 -14.59
C HIS A 307 -6.99 13.17 -13.64
N PHE A 308 -8.25 13.10 -13.23
CA PHE A 308 -8.77 12.05 -12.36
C PHE A 308 -9.81 11.19 -13.08
N ASN A 309 -9.65 9.87 -12.94
CA ASN A 309 -10.69 8.89 -13.20
C ASN A 309 -11.31 8.45 -11.87
N LEU A 310 -12.53 8.90 -11.58
CA LEU A 310 -13.19 8.72 -10.29
C LEU A 310 -13.81 7.34 -10.09
N GLY A 311 -13.84 6.48 -11.12
CA GLY A 311 -14.46 5.16 -11.04
C GLY A 311 -16.00 5.20 -10.92
N TRP A 312 -16.64 6.23 -11.49
CA TRP A 312 -18.09 6.43 -11.49
C TRP A 312 -18.67 6.52 -12.90
N ARG A 313 -18.29 5.59 -13.77
CA ARG A 313 -18.81 5.52 -15.16
C ARG A 313 -18.53 6.81 -15.96
N GLY A 314 -17.42 7.48 -15.66
CA GLY A 314 -17.03 8.75 -16.26
C GLY A 314 -17.62 10.00 -15.62
N ASP A 315 -18.50 9.87 -14.62
CA ASP A 315 -19.04 11.03 -13.90
C ASP A 315 -17.92 11.79 -13.20
N ALA A 316 -17.81 13.08 -13.54
CA ALA A 316 -16.78 13.99 -13.06
C ALA A 316 -15.35 13.47 -13.27
N ASN A 317 -15.09 12.68 -14.31
CA ASN A 317 -13.72 12.55 -14.80
C ASN A 317 -13.28 13.89 -15.39
N GLY A 318 -12.07 14.33 -15.07
CA GLY A 318 -11.60 15.64 -15.50
C GLY A 318 -10.29 16.06 -14.85
N TYR A 319 -9.86 17.27 -15.21
CA TYR A 319 -8.65 17.94 -14.76
C TYR A 319 -8.95 18.85 -13.57
N TYR A 320 -8.25 18.64 -12.48
CA TYR A 320 -8.45 19.36 -11.21
C TYR A 320 -7.14 19.94 -10.70
N ARG A 321 -7.20 21.11 -10.07
CA ARG A 321 -6.09 21.67 -9.30
C ARG A 321 -6.16 21.16 -7.86
N PHE A 322 -5.05 20.71 -7.31
CA PHE A 322 -5.02 20.33 -5.88
C PHE A 322 -4.99 21.55 -4.96
N LEU A 323 -4.24 22.58 -5.40
CA LEU A 323 -4.10 23.86 -4.72
C LEU A 323 -4.48 24.99 -5.67
N VAL A 324 -5.26 25.94 -5.16
CA VAL A 324 -5.71 27.09 -5.96
C VAL A 324 -4.59 28.11 -6.17
N ASP A 325 -3.64 28.20 -5.23
CA ASP A 325 -2.47 29.08 -5.29
C ASP A 325 -1.33 28.55 -4.41
N GLU A 326 -0.09 28.97 -4.70
CA GLU A 326 1.09 28.58 -3.91
C GLU A 326 1.11 29.15 -2.49
N HIS A 327 0.33 30.19 -2.19
CA HIS A 327 0.27 30.80 -0.85
C HIS A 327 -0.73 30.11 0.09
N VAL A 328 -1.42 29.05 -0.37
CA VAL A 328 -2.32 28.26 0.48
C VAL A 328 -1.53 27.57 1.59
N ASP A 329 -1.90 27.83 2.83
CA ASP A 329 -1.35 27.17 4.02
C ASP A 329 -2.16 25.88 4.31
N GLU A 330 -1.61 24.77 3.79
CA GLU A 330 -2.20 23.43 3.82
C GLU A 330 -2.42 22.87 5.23
N SER A 331 -1.69 23.39 6.23
CA SER A 331 -1.83 22.96 7.62
C SER A 331 -3.19 23.36 8.21
N LYS A 332 -3.85 24.36 7.62
CA LYS A 332 -5.15 24.89 8.05
C LYS A 332 -6.34 24.32 7.28
N LEU A 333 -6.10 23.54 6.22
CA LEU A 333 -7.17 22.93 5.43
C LEU A 333 -7.87 21.84 6.25
N LYS A 334 -9.19 21.92 6.36
CA LYS A 334 -10.00 20.90 7.06
C LYS A 334 -10.28 19.73 6.12
N VAL A 335 -10.39 20.00 4.83
CA VAL A 335 -10.59 18.99 3.79
C VAL A 335 -9.46 19.01 2.80
N ARG A 336 -8.76 17.88 2.71
CA ARG A 336 -7.72 17.61 1.71
C ARG A 336 -8.26 16.63 0.70
N ILE A 337 -8.17 16.98 -0.58
CA ILE A 337 -8.61 16.15 -1.70
C ILE A 337 -7.55 15.12 -2.12
N MET A 338 -6.37 15.18 -1.51
CA MET A 338 -5.31 14.19 -1.63
C MET A 338 -4.55 14.04 -0.30
N GLN A 339 -4.37 12.81 0.17
CA GLN A 339 -3.73 12.47 1.44
C GLN A 339 -2.83 11.24 1.34
N GLU A 340 -3.21 10.30 0.48
CA GLU A 340 -2.53 9.02 0.31
C GLU A 340 -2.38 8.70 -1.17
N LEU A 341 -1.28 8.01 -1.51
CA LEU A 341 -1.04 7.52 -2.86
C LEU A 341 -0.40 6.14 -2.85
N VAL A 342 -0.72 5.35 -3.87
CA VAL A 342 0.08 4.20 -4.29
C VAL A 342 0.67 4.53 -5.65
N CYS A 343 2.00 4.59 -5.74
CA CYS A 343 2.74 4.97 -6.95
C CYS A 343 3.80 3.92 -7.31
N ASP A 344 4.49 4.18 -8.42
CA ASP A 344 5.46 3.27 -9.05
C ASP A 344 4.82 1.91 -9.38
N ILE A 345 3.51 1.95 -9.68
CA ILE A 345 2.71 0.77 -9.97
C ILE A 345 3.00 0.36 -11.41
N GLN A 346 3.77 -0.71 -11.55
CA GLN A 346 4.09 -1.30 -12.83
C GLN A 346 4.14 -2.82 -12.70
N PRO A 347 3.80 -3.57 -13.76
CA PRO A 347 4.04 -5.00 -13.81
C PRO A 347 5.47 -5.32 -13.40
N GLU A 348 5.64 -6.36 -12.59
CA GLU A 348 6.96 -6.94 -12.41
C GLU A 348 7.36 -7.52 -13.76
N HIS A 349 8.31 -6.88 -14.46
CA HIS A 349 8.92 -7.50 -15.63
C HIS A 349 9.57 -8.80 -15.17
N GLU A 350 9.46 -9.87 -15.98
CA GLU A 350 10.27 -11.08 -15.84
C GLU A 350 11.74 -10.69 -16.00
N HIS A 351 12.33 -10.13 -14.95
CA HIS A 351 13.74 -9.89 -14.89
C HIS A 351 14.39 -11.26 -14.79
N GLN A 352 15.33 -11.54 -15.70
CA GLN A 352 16.21 -12.70 -15.60
C GLN A 352 16.69 -12.81 -14.15
N ALA A 353 16.44 -13.97 -13.52
CA ALA A 353 16.86 -14.19 -12.15
C ALA A 353 18.36 -13.92 -12.04
N VAL A 354 18.74 -12.94 -11.23
CA VAL A 354 20.13 -12.64 -10.94
C VAL A 354 20.51 -13.49 -9.74
N GLU A 355 21.01 -14.68 -10.04
CA GLU A 355 21.46 -15.66 -9.05
C GLU A 355 22.96 -15.50 -8.78
N LEU A 356 23.33 -15.36 -7.50
CA LEU A 356 24.72 -15.19 -7.09
C LEU A 356 25.09 -16.10 -5.93
N SER A 357 26.33 -16.57 -5.96
CA SER A 357 27.00 -17.15 -4.80
C SER A 357 28.17 -16.26 -4.38
N VAL A 358 28.22 -15.89 -3.11
CA VAL A 358 29.22 -15.00 -2.52
C VAL A 358 29.81 -15.62 -1.26
N SER A 359 31.14 -15.76 -1.21
CA SER A 359 31.87 -16.20 -0.03
C SER A 359 32.53 -15.00 0.65
N LEU A 360 32.24 -14.77 1.93
CA LEU A 360 32.78 -13.68 2.72
C LEU A 360 33.93 -14.18 3.60
N HIS A 361 35.15 -13.76 3.26
CA HIS A 361 36.35 -14.04 4.06
C HIS A 361 36.44 -13.20 5.35
N LYS A 362 35.68 -12.10 5.42
CA LYS A 362 35.56 -11.23 6.58
C LYS A 362 34.13 -10.66 6.64
N PRO A 363 33.51 -10.59 7.83
CA PRO A 363 32.18 -9.97 7.96
C PRO A 363 32.21 -8.48 7.62
N GLY A 364 31.05 -7.95 7.23
CA GLY A 364 30.81 -6.56 6.85
C GLY A 364 31.20 -6.22 5.40
N LEU A 365 31.53 -7.22 4.58
CA LEU A 365 32.03 -7.03 3.21
C LEU A 365 31.03 -7.39 2.11
N LEU A 366 29.77 -7.74 2.43
CA LEU A 366 28.79 -8.15 1.42
C LEU A 366 28.62 -7.13 0.29
N ALA A 367 28.43 -5.84 0.63
CA ALA A 367 28.32 -4.77 -0.36
C ALA A 367 29.54 -4.70 -1.29
N LYS A 368 30.75 -4.83 -0.73
CA LYS A 368 32.00 -4.79 -1.48
C LYS A 368 32.12 -6.01 -2.41
N ALA A 369 31.75 -7.19 -1.92
CA ALA A 369 31.79 -8.43 -2.69
C ALA A 369 30.80 -8.40 -3.88
N LEU A 370 29.59 -7.86 -3.69
CA LEU A 370 28.62 -7.66 -4.76
C LEU A 370 29.13 -6.65 -5.81
N LYS A 371 29.70 -5.53 -5.36
CA LYS A 371 30.32 -4.53 -6.25
C LYS A 371 31.46 -5.12 -7.08
N GLN A 372 32.31 -5.96 -6.48
CA GLN A 372 33.40 -6.64 -7.20
C GLN A 372 32.90 -7.62 -8.27
N LYS A 373 31.69 -8.17 -8.12
CA LYS A 373 31.02 -8.99 -9.12
C LYS A 373 30.30 -8.18 -10.20
N GLY A 374 30.33 -6.84 -10.14
CA GLY A 374 29.66 -5.97 -11.11
C GLY A 374 28.14 -5.98 -11.03
N VAL A 375 27.56 -6.47 -9.92
CA VAL A 375 26.11 -6.56 -9.73
C VAL A 375 25.66 -5.59 -8.66
N SER A 376 24.66 -4.77 -8.98
CA SER A 376 24.03 -3.90 -7.99
C SER A 376 23.20 -4.74 -7.00
N PRO A 377 23.32 -4.53 -5.68
CA PRO A 377 22.57 -5.29 -4.67
C PRO A 377 21.06 -5.29 -4.90
N GLN A 378 20.50 -4.20 -5.43
CA GLN A 378 19.06 -4.06 -5.70
C GLN A 378 18.54 -4.97 -6.82
N LEU A 379 19.43 -5.54 -7.64
CA LEU A 379 19.06 -6.40 -8.77
C LEU A 379 19.12 -7.89 -8.43
N VAL A 380 19.77 -8.27 -7.32
CA VAL A 380 19.96 -9.67 -6.95
C VAL A 380 18.63 -10.27 -6.54
N THR A 381 18.22 -11.37 -7.19
CA THR A 381 16.97 -12.06 -6.89
C THR A 381 17.18 -13.33 -6.07
N ARG A 382 18.30 -14.05 -6.29
CA ARG A 382 18.69 -15.20 -5.45
C ARG A 382 20.13 -15.07 -4.99
N LEU A 383 20.36 -15.26 -3.70
CA LEU A 383 21.68 -15.11 -3.11
C LEU A 383 22.02 -16.30 -2.21
N LYS A 384 23.12 -16.97 -2.52
CA LYS A 384 23.77 -17.93 -1.65
C LYS A 384 24.99 -17.30 -0.98
N LEU A 385 25.07 -17.43 0.33
CA LEU A 385 26.18 -16.91 1.13
C LEU A 385 26.93 -18.02 1.85
N SER A 386 28.25 -17.84 1.93
CA SER A 386 29.13 -18.64 2.80
C SER A 386 30.10 -17.73 3.56
N GLY A 387 30.54 -18.19 4.73
CA GLY A 387 31.49 -17.47 5.57
C GLY A 387 30.83 -16.70 6.71
N GLN A 388 31.44 -15.60 7.13
CA GLN A 388 31.01 -14.87 8.34
C GLN A 388 30.19 -13.63 7.99
N LEU A 389 29.07 -13.44 8.68
CA LEU A 389 28.22 -12.24 8.58
C LEU A 389 28.15 -11.50 9.92
N ASN A 390 28.21 -10.16 9.86
CA ASN A 390 27.88 -9.28 10.98
C ASN A 390 26.60 -8.47 10.71
N GLY A 391 26.23 -7.58 11.65
CA GLY A 391 25.02 -6.78 11.52
C GLY A 391 24.99 -5.90 10.27
N LYS A 392 26.15 -5.47 9.75
CA LYS A 392 26.23 -4.69 8.50
C LYS A 392 25.78 -5.48 7.28
N ASP A 393 26.21 -6.74 7.16
CA ASP A 393 25.79 -7.59 6.06
C ASP A 393 24.29 -7.90 6.15
N VAL A 394 23.78 -8.13 7.36
CA VAL A 394 22.36 -8.43 7.59
C VAL A 394 21.48 -7.22 7.31
N ALA A 395 21.90 -6.00 7.69
CA ALA A 395 21.21 -4.77 7.29
C ALA A 395 21.09 -4.65 5.76
N LEU A 396 22.15 -5.01 5.02
CA LEU A 396 22.08 -5.01 3.56
C LEU A 396 21.11 -6.09 3.04
N LEU A 397 21.12 -7.28 3.63
CA LEU A 397 20.21 -8.36 3.24
C LEU A 397 18.74 -7.97 3.46
N ARG A 398 18.41 -7.30 4.56
CA ARG A 398 17.07 -6.77 4.83
C ARG A 398 16.61 -5.84 3.71
N ARG A 399 17.45 -4.88 3.32
CA ARG A 399 17.20 -3.99 2.17
C ARG A 399 17.05 -4.75 0.86
N MET A 400 17.96 -5.68 0.59
CA MET A 400 17.91 -6.55 -0.60
C MET A 400 16.58 -7.30 -0.66
N ALA A 401 16.06 -7.75 0.48
CA ALA A 401 14.80 -8.46 0.62
C ALA A 401 13.55 -7.56 0.74
N GLY A 402 13.70 -6.26 0.56
CA GLY A 402 12.60 -5.29 0.56
C GLY A 402 11.97 -5.05 1.92
N ALA A 403 12.78 -5.08 2.98
CA ALA A 403 12.36 -4.61 4.30
C ALA A 403 11.82 -3.18 4.20
N VAL A 404 10.52 -2.98 4.47
CA VAL A 404 9.93 -1.66 4.60
C VAL A 404 9.75 -1.44 6.09
N ASP A 405 10.74 -0.82 6.71
CA ASP A 405 10.81 -0.61 8.14
C ASP A 405 9.78 0.45 8.62
N ALA A 406 8.49 0.12 8.45
CA ALA A 406 7.31 0.95 8.56
C ALA A 406 6.83 1.13 10.01
N TRP A 407 7.78 1.30 10.92
CA TRP A 407 7.47 1.71 12.29
C TRP A 407 7.38 3.23 12.32
N ASN A 408 6.30 3.76 12.90
CA ASN A 408 6.16 5.21 13.14
C ASN A 408 7.20 5.76 14.14
N GLY A 409 8.05 4.90 14.73
CA GLY A 409 9.38 5.25 15.22
C GLY A 409 10.39 4.82 14.15
N VAL A 410 11.06 5.79 13.52
CA VAL A 410 11.80 5.62 12.27
C VAL A 410 12.83 4.49 12.41
N ALA A 411 12.51 3.32 11.88
CA ALA A 411 13.46 2.24 11.75
C ALA A 411 14.28 2.53 10.49
N GLU A 412 15.59 2.73 10.69
CA GLU A 412 16.52 3.13 9.64
C GLU A 412 17.50 2.00 9.36
N ASP A 413 17.64 1.66 8.08
CA ASP A 413 18.78 0.91 7.63
C ASP A 413 20.04 1.76 7.72
N LEU A 414 21.07 1.23 8.37
CA LEU A 414 22.33 1.95 8.66
C LEU A 414 23.23 2.16 7.44
N ILE A 415 22.77 1.76 6.25
CA ILE A 415 23.54 1.84 5.01
C ILE A 415 23.16 3.15 4.31
N ASP A 416 24.05 4.13 4.38
CA ASP A 416 23.92 5.42 3.69
C ASP A 416 24.06 5.21 2.17
N ASP A 417 22.91 5.13 1.50
CA ASP A 417 22.82 5.21 0.04
C ASP A 417 21.70 6.19 -0.29
N ARG A 418 22.02 7.22 -1.07
CA ARG A 418 21.11 8.32 -1.39
C ARG A 418 19.95 7.89 -2.29
N GLU A 419 19.97 6.64 -2.76
CA GLU A 419 18.91 6.01 -3.53
C GLU A 419 18.05 5.07 -2.66
N LYS A 420 16.75 5.38 -2.52
CA LYS A 420 15.75 4.49 -1.89
C LYS A 420 15.27 3.47 -2.91
N TRP A 421 15.69 2.22 -2.76
CA TRP A 421 15.28 1.09 -3.59
C TRP A 421 14.63 -0.02 -2.74
N THR A 422 13.66 -0.73 -3.31
CA THR A 422 12.71 -1.62 -2.60
C THR A 422 13.15 -3.08 -2.50
N GLY A 423 14.37 -3.40 -2.90
CA GLY A 423 14.91 -4.76 -2.97
C GLY A 423 14.26 -5.67 -4.01
N ARG A 424 14.95 -6.76 -4.38
CA ARG A 424 14.46 -7.81 -5.29
C ARG A 424 14.81 -9.23 -4.84
N LEU A 425 15.47 -9.38 -3.69
CA LEU A 425 15.94 -10.66 -3.18
C LEU A 425 14.74 -11.48 -2.71
N THR A 426 14.44 -12.54 -3.47
CA THR A 426 13.33 -13.46 -3.20
C THR A 426 13.79 -14.78 -2.60
N ALA A 427 15.04 -15.22 -2.82
CA ALA A 427 15.58 -16.44 -2.22
C ALA A 427 16.96 -16.23 -1.59
N LEU A 428 17.11 -16.66 -0.34
CA LEU A 428 18.33 -16.47 0.44
C LEU A 428 18.82 -17.81 1.05
N ASP A 429 19.97 -18.28 0.59
CA ASP A 429 20.63 -19.46 1.15
C ASP A 429 21.77 -19.03 2.10
N LEU A 430 21.56 -19.23 3.40
CA LEU A 430 22.53 -18.95 4.46
C LEU A 430 23.11 -20.24 5.06
N THR A 431 22.92 -21.39 4.43
CA THR A 431 23.27 -22.70 5.00
C THR A 431 24.72 -22.76 5.50
N ASP A 432 25.64 -22.13 4.75
CA ASP A 432 27.08 -22.13 5.01
C ASP A 432 27.58 -20.83 5.68
N VAL A 433 26.69 -20.11 6.35
CA VAL A 433 26.97 -18.86 7.08
C VAL A 433 27.24 -19.11 8.55
N LEU A 434 28.07 -18.26 9.15
CA LEU A 434 28.23 -18.10 10.59
C LEU A 434 27.91 -16.66 10.97
N PHE A 435 26.86 -16.44 11.77
CA PHE A 435 26.66 -15.15 12.41
C PHE A 435 27.72 -14.92 13.47
N VAL A 436 28.47 -13.83 13.31
CA VAL A 436 29.46 -13.39 14.28
C VAL A 436 28.81 -12.38 15.19
N LYS A 437 28.96 -12.58 16.51
CA LYS A 437 28.55 -11.57 17.49
C LYS A 437 29.42 -10.33 17.25
N ASP A 438 28.78 -9.24 16.88
CA ASP A 438 29.44 -7.99 16.57
C ASP A 438 28.57 -6.84 17.09
N ASP A 439 29.01 -6.26 18.20
CA ASP A 439 28.34 -5.14 18.85
C ASP A 439 28.76 -3.78 18.21
N SER A 440 29.62 -3.80 17.18
CA SER A 440 30.08 -2.58 16.49
C SER A 440 29.13 -2.08 15.41
N TYR A 441 28.22 -2.93 14.93
CA TYR A 441 27.27 -2.56 13.88
C TYR A 441 25.91 -3.25 14.09
N PRO A 442 24.86 -2.52 14.48
CA PRO A 442 23.53 -3.09 14.58
C PRO A 442 23.01 -3.52 13.21
N TYR A 443 22.14 -4.52 13.11
CA TYR A 443 21.44 -4.81 11.84
C TYR A 443 20.15 -3.99 11.67
N LEU A 444 19.67 -3.39 12.75
CA LEU A 444 18.47 -2.55 12.78
C LEU A 444 18.62 -1.50 13.87
N ARG A 445 18.31 -0.25 13.54
CA ARG A 445 18.19 0.85 14.51
C ARG A 445 16.77 1.40 14.45
N ILE A 446 16.09 1.43 15.59
CA ILE A 446 14.76 2.02 15.71
C ILE A 446 14.89 3.33 16.48
N LYS A 447 14.55 4.45 15.82
CA LYS A 447 14.54 5.79 16.42
C LYS A 447 13.16 6.12 16.97
N ALA A 448 13.09 6.83 18.09
CA ALA A 448 11.84 7.47 18.52
C ALA A 448 11.55 8.68 17.62
N ASN A 449 10.36 8.75 17.01
CA ASN A 449 9.98 9.89 16.15
C ASN A 449 9.44 11.02 17.02
N LYS A 450 10.19 12.13 17.17
CA LYS A 450 9.79 13.29 17.99
C LYS A 450 9.29 12.90 19.39
N GLY A 451 9.95 11.92 20.01
CA GLY A 451 9.53 11.41 21.31
C GLY A 451 8.25 10.58 21.27
N ARG A 452 7.88 9.94 20.15
CA ARG A 452 6.76 8.99 20.05
C ARG A 452 7.18 7.64 19.47
N PHE A 453 6.50 6.59 19.91
CA PHE A 453 6.69 5.19 19.52
C PHE A 453 5.31 4.53 19.41
N SER A 454 4.93 3.98 18.25
CA SER A 454 3.64 3.29 18.09
C SER A 454 3.81 1.78 18.06
N TRP A 455 2.98 1.05 18.79
CA TRP A 455 2.98 -0.42 18.82
C TRP A 455 1.57 -0.98 18.99
N GLN A 456 1.18 -1.98 18.18
CA GLN A 456 -0.17 -2.57 18.19
C GLN A 456 -1.29 -1.53 18.21
N LYS A 457 -1.18 -0.49 17.37
CA LYS A 457 -2.13 0.65 17.30
C LYS A 457 -2.19 1.53 18.56
N LYS A 458 -1.30 1.33 19.54
CA LYS A 458 -1.14 2.20 20.70
C LYS A 458 0.07 3.09 20.53
N GLU A 459 -0.12 4.40 20.64
CA GLU A 459 0.95 5.39 20.57
C GLU A 459 1.50 5.63 21.99
N TYR A 460 2.81 5.63 22.14
CA TYR A 460 3.54 5.88 23.37
C TYR A 460 4.37 7.14 23.18
N VAL A 461 4.26 8.10 24.09
CA VAL A 461 5.09 9.30 24.06
C VAL A 461 6.38 8.99 24.84
N VAL A 462 7.45 8.64 24.13
CA VAL A 462 8.79 8.35 24.66
C VAL A 462 9.37 9.52 25.48
N SER A 463 9.03 10.77 25.15
CA SER A 463 9.47 11.93 25.95
C SER A 463 8.82 11.97 27.34
N GLU A 464 7.68 11.31 27.53
CA GLU A 464 7.00 11.19 28.84
C GLU A 464 7.48 9.96 29.62
N LEU A 465 8.25 9.05 28.99
CA LEU A 465 8.82 7.89 29.66
C LEU A 465 10.18 8.22 30.24
N THR A 466 10.39 7.86 31.51
CA THR A 466 11.74 7.75 32.08
C THR A 466 12.55 6.69 31.33
N SER A 467 13.89 6.78 31.35
CA SER A 467 14.75 5.76 30.74
C SER A 467 14.49 4.36 31.32
N ALA A 468 14.05 4.25 32.58
CA ALA A 468 13.67 2.99 33.21
C ALA A 468 12.36 2.41 32.64
N GLU A 469 11.34 3.24 32.44
CA GLU A 469 10.06 2.82 31.84
C GLU A 469 10.22 2.43 30.37
N PHE A 470 11.01 3.19 29.62
CA PHE A 470 11.34 2.86 28.24
C PHE A 470 12.09 1.52 28.15
N ARG A 471 13.07 1.28 29.02
CA ARG A 471 13.79 0.00 29.09
C ARG A 471 12.86 -1.17 29.45
N LYS A 472 11.94 -0.97 30.39
CA LYS A 472 10.96 -2.00 30.78
C LYS A 472 10.00 -2.32 29.64
N PHE A 473 9.59 -1.30 28.89
CA PHE A 473 8.73 -1.43 27.73
C PHE A 473 9.41 -2.24 26.61
N ILE A 474 10.62 -1.86 26.19
CA ILE A 474 11.37 -2.58 25.15
C ILE A 474 11.69 -4.02 25.58
N LYS A 475 12.09 -4.23 26.85
CA LYS A 475 12.34 -5.58 27.39
C LYS A 475 11.12 -6.49 27.31
N ARG A 476 9.91 -5.96 27.52
CA ARG A 476 8.66 -6.72 27.38
C ARG A 476 8.39 -7.14 25.94
N TYR A 477 8.84 -6.34 24.97
CA TYR A 477 8.58 -6.56 23.55
C TYR A 477 9.61 -7.48 22.88
N VAL A 478 10.89 -7.18 23.06
CA VAL A 478 11.99 -7.91 22.41
C VAL A 478 12.23 -9.28 23.06
N GLY A 479 11.79 -9.46 24.31
CA GLY A 479 11.95 -10.70 25.05
C GLY A 479 13.31 -10.83 25.74
N HIS A 480 13.51 -11.96 26.40
CA HIS A 480 14.75 -12.29 27.11
C HIS A 480 15.75 -12.95 26.15
N GLY A 481 17.01 -12.53 26.17
CA GLY A 481 18.09 -13.19 25.42
C GLY A 481 18.37 -12.64 24.02
N ALA A 482 17.73 -11.54 23.61
CA ALA A 482 18.05 -10.82 22.39
C ALA A 482 19.27 -9.89 22.56
N GLY A 483 20.06 -9.74 21.49
CA GLY A 483 21.16 -8.79 21.45
C GLY A 483 20.64 -7.42 21.06
N TYR A 484 20.48 -6.52 22.02
CA TYR A 484 20.15 -5.12 21.73
C TYR A 484 20.77 -4.19 22.77
N SER A 485 20.98 -2.93 22.40
CA SER A 485 21.42 -1.86 23.30
C SER A 485 20.50 -0.65 23.17
N TYR A 486 20.59 0.23 24.17
CA TYR A 486 19.96 1.54 24.14
C TYR A 486 21.04 2.57 23.84
N ALA A 487 20.81 3.39 22.82
CA ALA A 487 21.70 4.48 22.47
C ALA A 487 20.93 5.81 22.57
N GLU A 488 21.59 6.83 23.12
CA GLU A 488 21.07 8.18 23.18
C GLU A 488 22.02 9.09 22.39
N TYR A 489 21.49 9.73 21.35
CA TYR A 489 22.23 10.63 20.46
C TYR A 489 21.63 12.03 20.59
N GLY A 490 22.11 12.83 21.54
CA GLY A 490 21.49 14.12 21.88
C GLY A 490 20.10 13.91 22.49
N GLU A 491 19.06 14.48 21.89
CA GLU A 491 17.66 14.27 22.30
C GLU A 491 17.04 12.98 21.73
N GLU A 492 17.73 12.29 20.81
CA GLU A 492 17.22 11.09 20.16
C GLU A 492 17.50 9.83 20.97
N ARG A 493 16.46 9.05 21.28
CA ARG A 493 16.58 7.72 21.89
C ARG A 493 16.40 6.64 20.84
N CYS A 494 17.32 5.69 20.81
CA CYS A 494 17.36 4.60 19.85
C CYS A 494 17.44 3.23 20.54
N VAL A 495 16.87 2.22 19.88
CA VAL A 495 17.12 0.80 20.18
C VAL A 495 17.90 0.21 19.01
N GLU A 496 19.05 -0.37 19.32
CA GLU A 496 19.96 -0.95 18.33
C GLU A 496 20.02 -2.46 18.52
N PHE A 497 19.75 -3.22 17.46
CA PHE A 497 19.69 -4.68 17.48
C PHE A 497 20.96 -5.29 16.87
N TYR A 498 21.55 -6.25 17.58
CA TYR A 498 22.84 -6.85 17.26
C TYR A 498 22.73 -8.35 17.06
N LEU A 499 23.63 -8.89 16.23
CA LEU A 499 23.66 -10.32 15.99
C LEU A 499 24.12 -11.09 17.22
N LEU A 500 23.44 -12.20 17.46
CA LEU A 500 23.89 -13.21 18.40
C LEU A 500 24.31 -14.44 17.61
N ALA A 501 25.45 -15.02 18.00
CA ALA A 501 25.91 -16.27 17.40
C ALA A 501 24.85 -17.37 17.60
N GLN A 502 24.63 -18.18 16.56
CA GLN A 502 23.70 -19.32 16.60
C GLN A 502 22.23 -18.95 16.86
N THR A 503 21.84 -17.69 16.66
CA THR A 503 20.47 -17.21 16.92
C THR A 503 19.98 -16.37 15.75
N ILE A 504 18.74 -16.60 15.31
CA ILE A 504 18.00 -15.61 14.53
C ILE A 504 17.31 -14.68 15.53
N SER A 505 17.87 -13.48 15.67
CA SER A 505 17.44 -12.49 16.66
C SER A 505 16.06 -11.88 16.31
N PRO A 506 15.36 -11.26 17.29
CA PRO A 506 14.13 -10.56 17.02
C PRO A 506 14.35 -9.49 15.96
N LEU A 507 13.37 -9.34 15.08
CA LEU A 507 13.39 -8.39 13.99
C LEU A 507 14.50 -8.56 12.95
N MET A 508 15.31 -9.63 13.00
CA MET A 508 16.45 -9.80 12.09
C MET A 508 16.04 -9.80 10.62
N PHE A 509 14.96 -10.49 10.27
CA PHE A 509 14.35 -10.48 8.95
C PHE A 509 12.92 -9.92 9.01
N PHE A 510 12.64 -8.99 9.94
CA PHE A 510 11.36 -8.29 10.01
C PHE A 510 11.01 -7.62 8.68
N ASP A 511 9.75 -7.73 8.28
CA ASP A 511 9.14 -7.04 7.14
C ASP A 511 9.87 -7.24 5.79
N CYS A 512 10.64 -8.31 5.61
CA CYS A 512 11.28 -8.59 4.33
C CYS A 512 10.22 -8.95 3.27
N GLN A 513 9.62 -7.94 2.65
CA GLN A 513 8.40 -8.03 1.83
C GLN A 513 8.59 -8.86 0.56
N ASN A 514 9.83 -9.03 0.09
CA ASN A 514 10.12 -9.76 -1.15
C ASN A 514 10.64 -11.17 -0.90
N LEU A 515 11.08 -11.49 0.33
CA LEU A 515 11.69 -12.77 0.64
C LEU A 515 10.64 -13.89 0.55
N THR A 516 10.77 -14.77 -0.44
CA THR A 516 9.89 -15.93 -0.65
C THR A 516 10.43 -17.21 -0.04
N GLU A 517 11.75 -17.32 0.07
CA GLU A 517 12.44 -18.52 0.55
C GLU A 517 13.70 -18.16 1.34
N ILE A 518 13.92 -18.84 2.46
CA ILE A 518 15.18 -18.76 3.21
C ILE A 518 15.65 -20.13 3.72
N MET A 519 16.95 -20.40 3.57
CA MET A 519 17.63 -21.54 4.19
C MET A 519 18.52 -21.02 5.33
N LEU A 520 18.25 -21.44 6.57
CA LEU A 520 18.96 -20.91 7.74
C LEU A 520 20.33 -21.58 7.95
N PRO A 521 21.29 -20.89 8.59
CA PRO A 521 22.63 -21.45 8.80
C PRO A 521 22.66 -22.69 9.68
N ARG A 522 23.46 -23.70 9.28
CA ARG A 522 23.55 -25.03 9.92
C ARG A 522 23.85 -25.04 11.42
N ASN A 523 24.31 -23.92 11.99
CA ASN A 523 24.67 -23.81 13.41
C ASN A 523 23.62 -23.06 14.25
N VAL A 524 22.52 -22.59 13.64
CA VAL A 524 21.45 -21.88 14.36
C VAL A 524 20.76 -22.82 15.35
N LYS A 525 20.73 -22.42 16.61
CA LYS A 525 20.07 -23.14 17.71
C LYS A 525 18.75 -22.52 18.11
N LYS A 526 18.58 -21.20 17.94
CA LYS A 526 17.40 -20.47 18.41
C LYS A 526 16.84 -19.54 17.34
N ILE A 527 15.52 -19.44 17.28
CA ILE A 527 14.80 -18.44 16.49
C ILE A 527 13.89 -17.69 17.45
N LEU A 528 14.15 -16.40 17.64
CA LEU A 528 13.45 -15.59 18.65
C LEU A 528 12.16 -14.98 18.10
N GLY A 529 11.30 -14.51 19.00
CA GLY A 529 10.00 -13.93 18.67
C GLY A 529 10.14 -12.75 17.71
N GLY A 530 9.30 -12.70 16.68
CA GLY A 530 9.32 -11.63 15.69
C GLY A 530 10.47 -11.66 14.68
N ALA A 531 11.28 -12.73 14.63
CA ALA A 531 12.42 -12.87 13.71
C ALA A 531 12.08 -12.63 12.22
N PHE A 532 10.94 -13.14 11.76
CA PHE A 532 10.42 -13.05 10.38
C PHE A 532 9.06 -12.36 10.31
N GLN A 533 8.66 -11.62 11.35
CA GLN A 533 7.33 -11.04 11.40
C GLN A 533 7.05 -10.14 10.18
N TRP A 534 5.84 -10.19 9.63
CA TRP A 534 5.41 -9.44 8.44
C TRP A 534 6.18 -9.75 7.14
N CYS A 535 6.91 -10.87 7.05
CA CYS A 535 7.43 -11.36 5.77
C CYS A 535 6.28 -11.91 4.90
N ASN A 536 5.50 -11.01 4.30
CA ASN A 536 4.25 -11.36 3.64
C ASN A 536 4.44 -12.26 2.41
N SER A 537 5.61 -12.20 1.76
CA SER A 537 5.96 -13.04 0.61
C SER A 537 6.58 -14.38 0.97
N LEU A 538 6.94 -14.62 2.24
CA LEU A 538 7.69 -15.80 2.66
C LEU A 538 6.82 -17.05 2.56
N THR A 539 7.16 -17.93 1.63
CA THR A 539 6.42 -19.18 1.36
C THR A 539 7.11 -20.41 1.95
N ARG A 540 8.44 -20.36 2.07
CA ARG A 540 9.27 -21.50 2.46
C ARG A 540 10.40 -21.09 3.41
N VAL A 541 10.57 -21.84 4.50
CA VAL A 541 11.69 -21.71 5.42
C VAL A 541 12.32 -23.07 5.66
N ALA A 542 13.62 -23.22 5.41
CA ALA A 542 14.36 -24.43 5.74
C ALA A 542 15.12 -24.26 7.06
N LEU A 543 14.67 -24.99 8.09
CA LEU A 543 15.27 -25.08 9.41
C LEU A 543 16.37 -26.16 9.44
N PRO A 544 17.57 -25.83 9.93
CA PRO A 544 18.67 -26.77 10.05
C PRO A 544 18.44 -27.73 11.24
N PRO A 545 19.10 -28.90 11.25
CA PRO A 545 19.01 -29.89 12.32
C PRO A 545 19.35 -29.34 13.72
N SER A 546 20.14 -28.26 13.76
CA SER A 546 20.65 -27.66 14.99
C SER A 546 19.63 -26.84 15.76
N VAL A 547 18.48 -26.49 15.17
CA VAL A 547 17.47 -25.64 15.81
C VAL A 547 16.84 -26.40 16.98
N LYS A 548 16.95 -25.83 18.18
CA LYS A 548 16.43 -26.37 19.44
C LYS A 548 15.21 -25.63 19.95
N GLU A 549 15.03 -24.36 19.54
CA GLU A 549 14.01 -23.47 20.09
C GLU A 549 13.51 -22.50 19.01
N VAL A 550 12.19 -22.40 18.87
CA VAL A 550 11.51 -21.36 18.07
C VAL A 550 10.49 -20.70 18.97
N GLU A 551 10.68 -19.41 19.24
CA GLU A 551 9.81 -18.65 20.12
C GLU A 551 8.47 -18.29 19.46
N ALA A 552 7.47 -18.05 20.31
CA ALA A 552 6.14 -17.65 19.86
C ALA A 552 6.21 -16.34 19.04
N GLY A 553 5.53 -16.32 17.90
CA GLY A 553 5.49 -15.16 17.01
C GLY A 553 6.71 -14.97 16.12
N ALA A 554 7.66 -15.92 16.08
CA ALA A 554 8.80 -15.88 15.15
C ALA A 554 8.39 -15.62 13.69
N PHE A 555 7.24 -16.18 13.26
CA PHE A 555 6.67 -16.05 11.91
C PHE A 555 5.29 -15.38 11.92
N ALA A 556 5.00 -14.51 12.89
CA ALA A 556 3.71 -13.84 12.96
C ALA A 556 3.46 -12.98 11.71
N GLU A 557 2.21 -12.96 11.22
CA GLU A 557 1.81 -12.22 10.01
C GLU A 557 2.61 -12.59 8.73
N CYS A 558 3.21 -13.79 8.65
CA CYS A 558 3.75 -14.34 7.39
C CYS A 558 2.62 -14.98 6.57
N TYR A 559 1.80 -14.16 5.89
CA TYR A 559 0.55 -14.62 5.29
C TYR A 559 0.69 -15.74 4.24
N LEU A 560 1.83 -15.80 3.53
CA LEU A 560 2.07 -16.79 2.47
C LEU A 560 2.88 -18.02 2.91
N LEU A 561 3.24 -18.15 4.20
CA LEU A 561 4.10 -19.24 4.67
C LEU A 561 3.37 -20.59 4.59
N GLN A 562 3.75 -21.40 3.60
CA GLN A 562 3.14 -22.70 3.31
C GLN A 562 3.97 -23.86 3.85
N GLU A 563 5.30 -23.71 3.85
CA GLU A 563 6.22 -24.79 4.17
C GLU A 563 7.30 -24.35 5.16
N VAL A 564 7.45 -25.11 6.25
CA VAL A 564 8.63 -25.07 7.12
C VAL A 564 9.29 -26.43 7.03
N VAL A 565 10.40 -26.51 6.29
CA VAL A 565 11.18 -27.73 6.12
C VAL A 565 12.09 -27.89 7.31
N VAL A 566 12.02 -29.03 7.99
CA VAL A 566 12.93 -29.33 9.08
C VAL A 566 13.83 -30.47 8.66
N THR A 567 15.10 -30.15 8.47
CA THR A 567 16.11 -31.13 8.08
C THR A 567 16.49 -31.92 9.34
N THR A 568 15.90 -33.11 9.52
CA THR A 568 16.20 -34.15 10.54
C THR A 568 16.45 -33.66 11.97
N ILE A 569 15.43 -33.74 12.83
CA ILE A 569 15.58 -33.58 14.29
C ILE A 569 15.69 -34.97 14.96
N PRO A 570 16.65 -35.22 15.88
CA PRO A 570 16.60 -36.38 16.79
C PRO A 570 15.31 -36.33 17.63
N THR A 571 14.60 -37.45 17.74
CA THR A 571 13.23 -37.58 18.28
C THR A 571 12.98 -36.88 19.63
N GLU A 572 14.01 -36.72 20.47
CA GLU A 572 13.96 -36.11 21.80
C GLU A 572 13.82 -34.57 21.79
N THR A 573 14.15 -33.91 20.67
CA THR A 573 14.16 -32.42 20.57
C THR A 573 12.82 -31.82 20.17
N CYS A 574 11.83 -32.63 19.75
CA CYS A 574 10.56 -32.15 19.21
C CYS A 574 9.69 -31.41 20.24
N HIS A 575 9.84 -31.72 21.54
CA HIS A 575 9.07 -31.09 22.63
C HIS A 575 9.54 -29.68 23.04
N HIS A 576 10.75 -29.28 22.64
CA HIS A 576 11.35 -27.99 23.00
C HIS A 576 11.39 -26.98 21.84
N VAL A 577 11.42 -27.46 20.58
CA VAL A 577 11.31 -26.61 19.39
C VAL A 577 9.91 -25.99 19.28
N PHE A 578 8.91 -26.70 19.80
CA PHE A 578 7.51 -26.30 19.84
C PHE A 578 7.01 -26.45 21.30
N PRO A 579 7.06 -25.40 22.15
CA PRO A 579 6.62 -25.50 23.53
C PRO A 579 5.10 -25.67 23.65
N PHE A 580 4.63 -26.88 23.96
CA PHE A 580 3.26 -27.14 24.40
C PHE A 580 3.15 -26.73 25.87
N LYS A 581 2.38 -25.67 26.19
CA LYS A 581 2.11 -25.32 27.60
C LYS A 581 1.12 -26.32 28.20
N LYS A 582 1.50 -26.95 29.33
CA LYS A 582 0.58 -27.64 30.23
C LYS A 582 -0.18 -26.58 31.03
N THR A 583 -1.25 -26.02 30.47
CA THR A 583 -2.19 -25.17 31.24
C THR A 583 -3.57 -25.76 31.11
N GLY A 584 -4.08 -26.28 32.24
CA GLY A 584 -5.36 -26.94 32.32
C GLY A 584 -6.51 -25.99 32.00
N GLN A 585 -7.05 -26.13 30.80
CA GLN A 585 -8.48 -26.28 30.52
C GLN A 585 -8.60 -26.69 29.05
N TYR A 586 -9.25 -27.83 28.84
CA TYR A 586 -9.52 -28.54 27.58
C TYR A 586 -8.35 -29.28 26.89
N GLY A 587 -8.37 -30.61 26.97
CA GLY A 587 -7.67 -31.54 26.07
C GLY A 587 -6.64 -32.47 26.74
N GLN A 588 -6.99 -33.75 26.91
CA GLN A 588 -6.11 -34.80 27.43
C GLN A 588 -5.02 -35.23 26.43
N PHE A 589 -3.88 -35.67 26.95
CA PHE A 589 -2.93 -36.55 26.26
C PHE A 589 -3.62 -37.89 25.96
N VAL A 590 -3.65 -38.32 24.70
CA VAL A 590 -3.87 -39.73 24.36
C VAL A 590 -2.55 -40.28 23.85
N GLU A 591 -1.95 -41.14 24.66
CA GLU A 591 -0.75 -41.89 24.34
C GLU A 591 -1.08 -42.91 23.24
N ASN A 592 -1.03 -42.47 21.98
CA ASN A 592 -1.01 -43.34 20.83
C ASN A 592 -0.21 -42.68 19.71
N ARG A 593 1.04 -43.13 19.57
CA ARG A 593 1.85 -43.19 18.36
C ARG A 593 1.36 -42.28 17.19
N HIS A 594 2.12 -41.21 16.91
CA HIS A 594 2.15 -40.42 15.65
C HIS A 594 1.24 -39.19 15.47
N GLN A 595 1.15 -38.25 16.44
CA GLN A 595 0.75 -36.86 16.14
C GLN A 595 0.94 -35.94 17.37
N GLY A 596 1.48 -34.73 17.16
CA GLY A 596 1.50 -33.64 18.16
C GLY A 596 0.83 -32.40 17.57
N ILE A 597 -0.03 -31.72 18.34
CA ILE A 597 -0.90 -30.62 17.90
C ILE A 597 -0.51 -29.33 18.63
N PHE A 598 -0.08 -28.29 17.90
CA PHE A 598 0.19 -26.95 18.44
C PHE A 598 -1.11 -26.13 18.48
N GLU A 599 -1.42 -25.48 19.60
CA GLU A 599 -2.53 -24.53 19.72
C GLU A 599 -2.01 -23.12 20.04
N GLY A 600 -1.76 -22.37 18.97
CA GLY A 600 -2.13 -20.95 18.88
C GLY A 600 -3.22 -20.83 17.82
N ASN A 601 -3.55 -19.62 17.34
CA ASN A 601 -4.61 -19.39 16.33
C ASN A 601 -4.48 -20.17 14.98
N ASN A 602 -3.52 -21.08 14.83
CA ASN A 602 -3.38 -22.03 13.73
C ASN A 602 -2.90 -23.41 14.25
N LYS A 603 -3.50 -24.51 13.76
CA LYS A 603 -3.03 -25.89 14.01
C LYS A 603 -1.95 -26.30 12.98
N MET A 604 -0.83 -26.84 13.45
CA MET A 604 0.17 -27.54 12.62
C MET A 604 -0.09 -29.05 12.67
N THR A 605 0.05 -29.75 11.54
CA THR A 605 0.05 -31.23 11.51
C THR A 605 1.36 -31.75 10.93
N CYS A 606 1.90 -32.79 11.57
CA CYS A 606 3.13 -33.45 11.16
C CYS A 606 2.81 -34.73 10.37
N LYS A 607 3.41 -34.91 9.19
CA LYS A 607 3.50 -36.22 8.51
C LYS A 607 4.97 -36.58 8.39
N GLY A 608 5.40 -37.61 9.12
CA GLY A 608 6.74 -38.20 8.97
C GLY A 608 6.66 -39.48 8.13
N LEU A 609 7.58 -39.64 7.18
CA LEU A 609 7.97 -40.94 6.61
C LEU A 609 9.25 -41.37 7.34
N VAL A 610 9.20 -42.48 8.06
CA VAL A 610 10.38 -43.11 8.66
C VAL A 610 10.93 -44.10 7.65
N LYS A 611 12.16 -43.89 7.21
CA LYS A 611 12.94 -44.93 6.53
C LYS A 611 14.29 -45.01 7.26
N ASP A 612 14.62 -46.20 7.74
CA ASP A 612 15.92 -46.53 8.35
C ASP A 612 16.33 -45.68 9.58
N GLY A 613 15.39 -45.42 10.49
CA GLY A 613 15.66 -44.68 11.74
C GLY A 613 15.86 -43.18 11.57
N VAL A 614 15.69 -42.65 10.36
CA VAL A 614 15.70 -41.22 10.03
C VAL A 614 14.26 -40.73 9.86
N VAL A 615 13.86 -39.71 10.63
CA VAL A 615 12.57 -39.03 10.43
C VAL A 615 12.78 -37.87 9.45
N LEU A 616 12.28 -38.02 8.22
CA LEU A 616 12.08 -36.90 7.31
C LEU A 616 10.71 -36.30 7.61
N THR A 617 10.66 -35.24 8.42
CA THR A 617 9.44 -34.45 8.61
C THR A 617 9.38 -33.30 7.61
N SER A 618 8.58 -33.45 6.56
CA SER A 618 7.95 -32.28 5.94
C SER A 618 6.77 -31.89 6.83
N LEU A 619 6.84 -30.77 7.52
CA LEU A 619 5.67 -30.21 8.20
C LEU A 619 4.81 -29.53 7.12
N LYS A 620 3.76 -30.23 6.67
CA LYS A 620 2.74 -29.59 5.82
C LYS A 620 1.83 -28.78 6.72
N TYR A 621 1.81 -27.48 6.51
CA TYR A 621 0.86 -26.59 7.15
C TYR A 621 -0.55 -26.99 6.71
N LYS A 622 -1.32 -27.65 7.58
CA LYS A 622 -2.73 -27.93 7.33
C LYS A 622 -3.53 -27.20 8.41
N LYS A 623 -4.10 -26.07 8.01
CA LYS A 623 -5.05 -25.31 8.82
C LYS A 623 -6.21 -26.24 9.16
N VAL A 624 -6.43 -26.51 10.45
CA VAL A 624 -7.66 -27.16 10.89
C VAL A 624 -8.71 -26.07 11.04
N LEU A 625 -9.87 -26.36 10.46
CA LEU A 625 -11.03 -25.50 10.19
C LEU A 625 -11.50 -24.69 11.40
#